data_AF-A0A2E4HKM1-F1
#
_entry.id   AF-A0A2E4HKM1-F1
#
_cell.length_a   1.000
_cell.length_b   1.000
_cell.length_c   1.000
_cell.angle_alpha   90.00
_cell.angle_beta   90.00
_cell.angle_gamma   90.00
#
_symmetry.space_group_name_H-M   'P 1'
#
loop_
_entity.id
_entity.type
_entity.pdbx_description
1 polymer ?
#
loop_
_entity_poly.entity_id
_entity_poly.type
_entity_poly.pdbx_seq_one_letter_code
_entity_poly.pdbx_strand_id
1 'polypeptide(L)'
;MNANPIVSEILSGAILSIEMELEEYLARSWRCDSLRDGNNFSVKFYDKFGRSLTSKMLGTGIDAILAKFSNEEINHGDAFIQNDSFLSLNGIGDSSEICITQPLFADKELISYIQVRAQHDDLGGICFGGTSTHSEDNFHEGIIIEPIKIKESHKLKEEIFNLIVKNSRQPDILKDDLHAKISVLNLGAQQLKDLIKRYGKDELKACFSDLLRESKDAFKNLIEKNIKDGEWKIKKTIAPDHFESKNYVILTLSKEDNKLSLNFTGTSDQSEGPINCPLYGNGVNFVARLLTPFLLQLENDSDQRNNIRVNDGACKILEIILPENRTLVTPDFPAPIGLRLLTVSSIISGFNELLFKASSGKTRVGFENLNTLSFFSENKKNRTTLFRESIGSGAGASFNSDGVSSVLPLSGTGRIPVEIAESRYPLQIIREELTVDSAGHGKFRGGLGVTKEYHLEEDSLISLTRNGDEAFVLGKIGGHNGTPSKQLISHKSSKKTPLPSIISSEKITIGESLTIQASGGGGYGNPLQRNIHLVQEDVSRGYISRSTALETYGVVFKNNKSLEIDEKLTKKERQKLSKKKK
;
A
#
# COMPACT_ATOMS: atom_id res chain seq x y z
N MET A 1 -7.31 -17.17 29.57
CA MET A 1 -7.52 -18.58 29.22
C MET A 1 -6.56 -18.87 28.10
N ASN A 2 -5.78 -19.94 28.20
CA ASN A 2 -4.96 -20.41 27.09
C ASN A 2 -5.75 -21.53 26.43
N ALA A 3 -5.89 -21.48 25.11
CA ALA A 3 -6.47 -22.59 24.36
C ALA A 3 -5.58 -23.84 24.51
N ASN A 4 -6.12 -25.02 24.22
CA ASN A 4 -5.25 -26.17 24.00
C ASN A 4 -4.27 -25.82 22.85
N PRO A 5 -2.94 -25.92 23.03
CA PRO A 5 -1.98 -25.41 22.05
C PRO A 5 -2.11 -26.08 20.67
N ILE A 6 -2.49 -27.36 20.64
CA ILE A 6 -2.74 -28.09 19.39
C ILE A 6 -4.00 -27.53 18.70
N VAL A 7 -5.06 -27.29 19.48
CA VAL A 7 -6.33 -26.74 18.97
C VAL A 7 -6.13 -25.30 18.48
N SER A 8 -5.39 -24.48 19.23
CA SER A 8 -5.09 -23.09 18.87
C SER A 8 -4.39 -23.00 17.53
N GLU A 9 -3.42 -23.89 17.28
CA GLU A 9 -2.67 -23.87 16.02
C GLU A 9 -3.48 -24.38 14.83
N ILE A 10 -4.36 -25.38 15.04
CA ILE A 10 -5.33 -25.80 14.04
C ILE A 10 -6.31 -24.66 13.71
N LEU A 11 -6.85 -23.99 14.73
CA LEU A 11 -7.79 -22.88 14.56
C LEU A 11 -7.13 -21.69 13.87
N SER A 12 -5.89 -21.34 14.24
CA SER A 12 -5.12 -20.28 13.58
C SER A 12 -4.95 -20.56 12.09
N GLY A 13 -4.50 -21.77 11.73
CA GLY A 13 -4.35 -22.18 10.34
C GLY A 13 -5.69 -22.19 9.59
N ALA A 14 -6.77 -22.62 10.25
CA ALA A 14 -8.10 -22.62 9.66
C ALA A 14 -8.62 -21.20 9.38
N ILE A 15 -8.42 -20.23 10.28
CA ILE A 15 -8.83 -18.84 10.07
C ILE A 15 -8.10 -18.23 8.86
N LEU A 16 -6.79 -18.45 8.76
CA LEU A 16 -6.00 -17.99 7.62
C LEU A 16 -6.44 -18.65 6.31
N SER A 17 -6.70 -19.96 6.35
CA SER A 17 -7.21 -20.69 5.18
C SER A 17 -8.58 -20.18 4.74
N ILE A 18 -9.47 -19.88 5.69
CA ILE A 18 -10.79 -19.29 5.41
C ILE A 18 -10.60 -17.92 4.76
N GLU A 19 -9.78 -17.03 5.32
CA GLU A 19 -9.52 -15.71 4.75
C GLU A 19 -9.05 -15.80 3.29
N MET A 20 -8.07 -16.68 3.02
CA MET A 20 -7.56 -16.92 1.66
C MET A 20 -8.64 -17.47 0.72
N GLU A 21 -9.44 -18.43 1.17
CA GLU A 21 -10.53 -19.01 0.37
C GLU A 21 -11.58 -17.96 0.01
N LEU A 22 -11.98 -17.13 0.98
CA LEU A 22 -12.95 -16.06 0.77
C LEU A 22 -12.44 -15.01 -0.22
N GLU A 23 -11.16 -14.64 -0.14
CA GLU A 23 -10.54 -13.75 -1.11
C GLU A 23 -10.53 -14.35 -2.53
N GLU A 24 -10.28 -15.65 -2.63
CA GLU A 24 -10.20 -16.39 -3.89
C GLU A 24 -11.60 -16.53 -4.56
N TYR A 25 -12.67 -16.60 -3.76
CA TYR A 25 -14.05 -16.48 -4.26
C TYR A 25 -14.36 -15.07 -4.76
N LEU A 26 -13.93 -14.04 -4.03
CA LEU A 26 -14.11 -12.65 -4.45
C LEU A 26 -13.38 -12.37 -5.77
N ALA A 27 -12.12 -12.80 -5.90
CA ALA A 27 -11.32 -12.68 -7.12
C ALA A 27 -11.97 -13.31 -8.36
N ARG A 28 -12.86 -14.29 -8.19
CA ARG A 28 -13.64 -14.87 -9.32
C ARG A 28 -14.99 -14.22 -9.55
N SER A 29 -15.49 -13.47 -8.58
CA SER A 29 -16.83 -12.88 -8.59
C SER A 29 -16.83 -11.40 -8.98
N TRP A 30 -15.70 -10.71 -8.80
CA TRP A 30 -15.56 -9.30 -9.13
C TRP A 30 -15.77 -9.02 -10.62
N ARG A 31 -16.56 -7.99 -10.89
CA ARG A 31 -16.71 -7.40 -12.23
C ARG A 31 -15.77 -6.23 -12.44
N CYS A 32 -15.44 -5.50 -11.38
CA CYS A 32 -14.39 -4.49 -11.37
C CYS A 32 -13.02 -5.13 -11.58
N ASP A 33 -12.30 -4.72 -12.63
CA ASP A 33 -11.03 -5.32 -13.04
C ASP A 33 -9.89 -4.97 -12.08
N SER A 34 -9.92 -3.78 -11.47
CA SER A 34 -8.96 -3.37 -10.45
C SER A 34 -9.07 -4.22 -9.17
N LEU A 35 -10.26 -4.77 -8.90
CA LEU A 35 -10.48 -5.75 -7.84
C LEU A 35 -10.10 -7.17 -8.30
N ARG A 36 -10.59 -7.60 -9.46
CA ARG A 36 -10.41 -8.96 -9.99
C ARG A 36 -8.95 -9.30 -10.28
N ASP A 37 -8.31 -8.45 -11.07
CA ASP A 37 -6.96 -8.69 -11.60
C ASP A 37 -5.91 -7.89 -10.80
N GLY A 38 -6.31 -6.73 -10.28
CA GLY A 38 -5.46 -5.87 -9.45
C GLY A 38 -5.44 -6.22 -7.95
N ASN A 39 -6.26 -7.19 -7.48
CA ASN A 39 -6.34 -7.63 -6.08
C ASN A 39 -6.47 -6.49 -5.05
N ASN A 40 -7.11 -5.36 -5.41
CA ASN A 40 -7.27 -4.21 -4.52
C ASN A 40 -8.44 -4.36 -3.54
N PHE A 41 -8.46 -5.47 -2.81
CA PHE A 41 -9.44 -5.79 -1.79
C PHE A 41 -8.80 -6.62 -0.67
N SER A 42 -9.52 -6.77 0.43
CA SER A 42 -9.11 -7.66 1.52
C SER A 42 -10.32 -8.20 2.25
N VAL A 43 -10.23 -9.45 2.70
CA VAL A 43 -11.11 -10.02 3.73
C VAL A 43 -10.39 -9.96 5.06
N LYS A 44 -11.09 -9.66 6.15
CA LYS A 44 -10.48 -9.63 7.48
C LYS A 44 -11.41 -10.14 8.56
N PHE A 45 -10.79 -10.80 9.55
CA PHE A 45 -11.44 -11.18 10.80
C PHE A 45 -11.05 -10.25 11.94
N TYR A 46 -12.03 -9.85 12.72
CA TYR A 46 -11.86 -9.11 13.96
C TYR A 46 -12.49 -9.90 15.09
N ASP A 47 -11.93 -9.81 16.29
CA ASP A 47 -12.65 -10.29 17.46
C ASP A 47 -13.82 -9.36 17.82
N LYS A 48 -14.61 -9.73 18.83
CA LYS A 48 -15.76 -8.93 19.27
C LYS A 48 -15.45 -7.50 19.72
N PHE A 49 -14.17 -7.18 19.95
CA PHE A 49 -13.71 -5.84 20.36
C PHE A 49 -13.16 -5.03 19.17
N GLY A 50 -13.27 -5.54 17.95
CA GLY A 50 -12.76 -4.89 16.74
C GLY A 50 -11.25 -4.99 16.56
N ARG A 51 -10.59 -5.92 17.26
CA ARG A 51 -9.15 -6.15 17.09
C ARG A 51 -8.92 -7.09 15.91
N SER A 52 -8.16 -6.65 14.91
CA SER A 52 -7.81 -7.44 13.73
C SER A 52 -7.02 -8.67 14.14
N LEU A 53 -7.40 -9.83 13.61
CA LEU A 53 -6.78 -11.13 13.88
C LEU A 53 -5.81 -11.56 12.76
N THR A 54 -6.01 -11.03 11.55
CA THR A 54 -5.26 -11.38 10.33
C THR A 54 -4.64 -10.14 9.65
N SER A 55 -3.73 -10.35 8.68
CA SER A 55 -2.63 -9.41 8.42
C SER A 55 -2.43 -8.85 7.01
N LYS A 56 -3.34 -9.01 6.05
CA LYS A 56 -2.98 -8.74 4.64
C LYS A 56 -2.86 -7.25 4.28
N MET A 57 -3.76 -6.41 4.79
CA MET A 57 -3.71 -4.94 4.56
C MET A 57 -3.99 -4.20 5.85
N LEU A 58 -2.98 -3.92 6.65
CA LEU A 58 -3.20 -3.26 7.93
C LEU A 58 -3.51 -1.76 7.73
N GLY A 59 -4.64 -1.33 8.28
CA GLY A 59 -5.18 0.03 8.20
C GLY A 59 -6.68 0.02 8.49
N THR A 60 -7.46 -0.77 7.74
CA THR A 60 -8.92 -0.86 7.92
C THR A 60 -9.33 -1.47 9.25
N GLY A 61 -10.41 -0.93 9.81
CA GLY A 61 -11.00 -1.34 11.07
C GLY A 61 -12.54 -1.28 11.04
N ILE A 62 -13.14 -1.60 12.19
CA ILE A 62 -14.58 -1.52 12.43
C ILE A 62 -14.93 -0.50 13.52
N ASP A 63 -13.97 0.34 13.90
CA ASP A 63 -14.04 1.29 15.01
C ASP A 63 -15.28 2.20 14.91
N ALA A 64 -15.64 2.68 13.71
CA ALA A 64 -16.82 3.51 13.49
C ALA A 64 -18.14 2.77 13.72
N ILE A 65 -18.22 1.47 13.38
CA ILE A 65 -19.40 0.64 13.65
C ILE A 65 -19.55 0.47 15.16
N LEU A 66 -18.45 0.16 15.86
CA LEU A 66 -18.46 -0.03 17.32
C LEU A 66 -18.73 1.27 18.09
N ALA A 67 -18.37 2.43 17.52
CA ALA A 67 -18.68 3.73 18.10
C ALA A 67 -20.16 4.11 17.92
N LYS A 68 -20.77 3.71 16.80
CA LYS A 68 -22.14 4.08 16.46
C LYS A 68 -23.20 3.12 17.01
N PHE A 69 -22.91 1.81 17.04
CA PHE A 69 -23.87 0.79 17.46
C PHE A 69 -23.42 0.15 18.77
N SER A 70 -24.32 0.15 19.75
CA SER A 70 -24.15 -0.62 20.97
C SER A 70 -24.27 -2.12 20.71
N ASN A 71 -23.74 -2.94 21.61
CA ASN A 71 -23.84 -4.41 21.49
C ASN A 71 -25.30 -4.91 21.46
N GLU A 72 -26.27 -4.15 21.97
CA GLU A 72 -27.69 -4.51 21.98
C GLU A 72 -28.36 -4.25 20.61
N GLU A 73 -27.81 -3.34 19.81
CA GLU A 73 -28.32 -3.00 18.48
C GLU A 73 -27.77 -3.93 17.39
N ILE A 74 -26.71 -4.67 17.70
CA ILE A 74 -26.02 -5.60 16.79
C ILE A 74 -26.63 -6.99 16.94
N ASN A 75 -27.29 -7.48 15.89
CA ASN A 75 -28.01 -8.74 15.93
C ASN A 75 -27.48 -9.77 14.92
N HIS A 76 -27.82 -11.04 15.15
CA HIS A 76 -27.51 -12.11 14.22
C HIS A 76 -28.22 -11.88 12.88
N GLY A 77 -27.44 -11.95 11.79
CA GLY A 77 -27.96 -11.73 10.45
C GLY A 77 -27.92 -10.28 9.98
N ASP A 78 -27.46 -9.35 10.81
CA ASP A 78 -27.18 -7.98 10.39
C ASP A 78 -25.91 -7.92 9.52
N ALA A 79 -25.78 -6.86 8.73
CA ALA A 79 -24.53 -6.46 8.09
C ALA A 79 -24.51 -4.93 7.94
N PHE A 80 -23.32 -4.35 8.05
CA PHE A 80 -23.09 -2.90 8.04
C PHE A 80 -22.30 -2.49 6.80
N ILE A 81 -22.64 -1.35 6.20
CA ILE A 81 -21.91 -0.74 5.09
C ILE A 81 -21.40 0.64 5.50
N GLN A 82 -20.22 1.03 5.01
CA GLN A 82 -19.60 2.34 5.24
C GLN A 82 -18.50 2.63 4.21
N ASN A 83 -18.26 3.91 3.95
CA ASN A 83 -17.05 4.42 3.29
C ASN A 83 -16.55 5.77 3.86
N ASP A 84 -17.20 6.30 4.90
CA ASP A 84 -16.84 7.58 5.49
C ASP A 84 -15.46 7.53 6.17
N SER A 85 -14.47 8.16 5.53
CA SER A 85 -13.09 8.22 6.02
C SER A 85 -12.92 9.07 7.28
N PHE A 86 -13.78 10.08 7.51
CA PHE A 86 -13.74 10.90 8.71
C PHE A 86 -14.26 10.14 9.91
N LEU A 87 -15.40 9.46 9.77
CA LEU A 87 -15.96 8.63 10.85
C LEU A 87 -15.13 7.37 11.10
N SER A 88 -14.54 6.79 10.06
CA SER A 88 -13.63 5.63 10.20
C SER A 88 -12.21 6.02 10.60
N LEU A 89 -11.92 7.31 10.77
CA LEU A 89 -10.64 7.84 11.25
C LEU A 89 -9.48 7.36 10.34
N ASN A 90 -9.71 7.46 9.03
CA ASN A 90 -8.88 6.98 7.93
C ASN A 90 -8.73 5.44 7.84
N GLY A 91 -9.45 4.69 8.68
CA GLY A 91 -9.57 3.24 8.55
C GLY A 91 -10.13 2.84 7.18
N ILE A 92 -11.03 3.64 6.64
CA ILE A 92 -11.44 3.56 5.24
C ILE A 92 -10.78 4.70 4.49
N GLY A 93 -10.25 4.37 3.33
CA GLY A 93 -9.30 5.23 2.69
C GLY A 93 -9.89 6.49 2.09
N ASP A 94 -10.34 6.38 0.85
CA ASP A 94 -11.08 7.43 0.17
C ASP A 94 -12.53 6.98 -0.03
N SER A 95 -13.37 7.89 -0.51
CA SER A 95 -14.79 7.65 -0.80
C SER A 95 -15.02 6.49 -1.76
N SER A 96 -14.04 6.09 -2.58
CA SER A 96 -14.17 4.96 -3.51
C SER A 96 -14.06 3.59 -2.81
N GLU A 97 -13.63 3.54 -1.55
CA GLU A 97 -13.49 2.32 -0.77
C GLU A 97 -14.75 1.97 0.04
N ILE A 98 -15.45 0.89 -0.32
CA ILE A 98 -16.59 0.40 0.50
C ILE A 98 -16.15 -0.76 1.38
N CYS A 99 -16.50 -0.68 2.66
CA CYS A 99 -16.42 -1.78 3.61
C CYS A 99 -17.82 -2.33 3.92
N ILE A 100 -17.99 -3.65 3.84
CA ILE A 100 -19.16 -4.34 4.39
C ILE A 100 -18.69 -5.26 5.52
N THR A 101 -19.31 -5.13 6.69
CA THR A 101 -18.94 -5.87 7.91
C THR A 101 -20.12 -6.67 8.42
N GLN A 102 -19.92 -7.94 8.72
CA GLN A 102 -20.93 -8.84 9.27
C GLN A 102 -20.50 -9.33 10.68
N PRO A 103 -21.33 -9.15 11.72
CA PRO A 103 -21.12 -9.76 13.03
C PRO A 103 -21.39 -11.26 12.98
N LEU A 104 -20.60 -12.02 13.73
CA LEU A 104 -20.64 -13.48 13.79
C LEU A 104 -21.00 -13.92 15.22
N PHE A 105 -22.06 -14.72 15.32
CA PHE A 105 -22.57 -15.21 16.61
C PHE A 105 -22.40 -16.72 16.74
N ALA A 106 -22.14 -17.15 17.98
CA ALA A 106 -22.36 -18.51 18.45
C ALA A 106 -23.56 -18.49 19.41
N ASP A 107 -24.63 -19.17 19.04
CA ASP A 107 -25.94 -19.08 19.71
C ASP A 107 -26.43 -17.62 19.78
N LYS A 108 -26.43 -17.01 20.98
CA LYS A 108 -26.79 -15.59 21.23
C LYS A 108 -25.58 -14.71 21.58
N GLU A 109 -24.37 -15.25 21.56
CA GLU A 109 -23.15 -14.54 21.93
C GLU A 109 -22.43 -14.03 20.67
N LEU A 110 -22.12 -12.73 20.63
CA LEU A 110 -21.25 -12.14 19.61
C LEU A 110 -19.80 -12.60 19.84
N ILE A 111 -19.22 -13.25 18.84
CA ILE A 111 -17.88 -13.84 18.90
C ILE A 111 -16.84 -13.01 18.15
N SER A 112 -17.19 -12.55 16.95
CA SER A 112 -16.27 -11.89 16.03
C SER A 112 -17.01 -11.07 14.97
N TYR A 113 -16.26 -10.38 14.13
CA TYR A 113 -16.72 -9.77 12.90
C TYR A 113 -15.88 -10.25 11.72
N ILE A 114 -16.50 -10.26 10.55
CA ILE A 114 -15.81 -10.42 9.27
C ILE A 114 -16.11 -9.20 8.39
N GLN A 115 -15.11 -8.69 7.69
CA GLN A 115 -15.22 -7.52 6.83
C GLN A 115 -14.66 -7.81 5.44
N VAL A 116 -15.31 -7.28 4.41
CA VAL A 116 -14.75 -7.14 3.08
C VAL A 116 -14.55 -5.66 2.78
N ARG A 117 -13.31 -5.25 2.51
CA ARG A 117 -12.92 -3.93 2.01
C ARG A 117 -12.55 -4.05 0.55
N ALA A 118 -13.05 -3.17 -0.31
CA ALA A 118 -12.62 -3.10 -1.72
C ALA A 118 -12.77 -1.69 -2.26
N GLN A 119 -11.84 -1.27 -3.10
CA GLN A 119 -11.88 0.01 -3.80
C GLN A 119 -12.64 -0.13 -5.13
N HIS A 120 -13.78 0.53 -5.26
CA HIS A 120 -14.62 0.46 -6.45
C HIS A 120 -14.25 1.55 -7.45
N ASP A 121 -14.47 1.28 -8.74
CA ASP A 121 -14.08 2.20 -9.81
C ASP A 121 -14.92 3.47 -9.85
N ASP A 122 -16.16 3.46 -9.35
CA ASP A 122 -16.97 4.67 -9.35
C ASP A 122 -18.05 4.73 -8.26
N LEU A 123 -18.05 5.84 -7.51
CA LEU A 123 -19.04 6.19 -6.49
C LEU A 123 -19.48 7.67 -6.59
N GLY A 124 -19.39 8.23 -7.80
CA GLY A 124 -19.71 9.64 -8.08
C GLY A 124 -18.51 10.57 -7.90
N GLY A 125 -18.81 11.83 -7.55
CA GLY A 125 -17.82 12.91 -7.43
C GLY A 125 -17.59 13.67 -8.74
N ILE A 126 -16.68 14.65 -8.71
CA ILE A 126 -16.42 15.57 -9.83
C ILE A 126 -15.71 14.92 -11.02
N CYS A 127 -15.02 13.79 -10.81
CA CYS A 127 -14.29 13.06 -11.84
C CYS A 127 -14.49 11.55 -11.72
N PHE A 128 -14.19 10.80 -12.78
CA PHE A 128 -14.30 9.33 -12.76
C PHE A 128 -13.31 8.71 -11.78
N GLY A 129 -13.81 7.84 -10.89
CA GLY A 129 -12.98 7.20 -9.89
C GLY A 129 -12.68 8.02 -8.63
N GLY A 130 -13.36 9.16 -8.44
CA GLY A 130 -13.43 9.87 -7.16
C GLY A 130 -12.17 10.65 -6.72
N THR A 131 -11.05 10.55 -7.44
CA THR A 131 -9.78 11.18 -7.07
C THR A 131 -9.40 12.30 -8.05
N SER A 132 -9.49 13.56 -7.60
CA SER A 132 -9.18 14.75 -8.40
C SER A 132 -8.26 15.70 -7.64
N THR A 133 -7.28 16.30 -8.31
CA THR A 133 -6.47 17.42 -7.78
C THR A 133 -7.27 18.68 -7.52
N HIS A 134 -8.48 18.78 -8.08
CA HIS A 134 -9.36 19.95 -7.98
C HIS A 134 -10.49 19.75 -6.95
N SER A 135 -10.45 18.69 -6.14
CA SER A 135 -11.40 18.56 -5.03
C SER A 135 -11.09 19.63 -3.98
N GLU A 136 -12.08 20.45 -3.67
CA GLU A 136 -12.01 21.54 -2.67
C GLU A 136 -12.65 21.13 -1.35
N ASP A 137 -13.55 20.14 -1.39
CA ASP A 137 -14.14 19.52 -0.22
C ASP A 137 -14.38 18.01 -0.46
N ASN A 138 -14.68 17.29 0.60
CA ASN A 138 -14.91 15.85 0.55
C ASN A 138 -16.19 15.47 -0.21
N PHE A 139 -17.14 16.39 -0.41
CA PHE A 139 -18.34 16.13 -1.20
C PHE A 139 -18.04 16.05 -2.71
N HIS A 140 -16.93 16.66 -3.17
CA HIS A 140 -16.45 16.51 -4.54
C HIS A 140 -15.95 15.09 -4.86
N GLU A 141 -15.78 14.23 -3.86
CA GLU A 141 -15.06 12.96 -4.00
C GLU A 141 -15.99 11.75 -4.15
N GLY A 142 -17.31 11.93 -3.99
CA GLY A 142 -18.31 10.86 -4.16
C GLY A 142 -19.28 10.77 -3.00
N ILE A 143 -20.13 9.74 -3.02
CA ILE A 143 -21.08 9.49 -1.93
C ILE A 143 -20.35 9.17 -0.62
N ILE A 144 -20.79 9.79 0.46
CA ILE A 144 -20.32 9.51 1.83
C ILE A 144 -21.38 8.66 2.53
N ILE A 145 -20.97 7.51 3.03
CA ILE A 145 -21.79 6.47 3.66
C ILE A 145 -21.24 6.29 5.07
N GLU A 146 -21.92 6.91 6.03
CA GLU A 146 -21.71 6.63 7.44
C GLU A 146 -22.07 5.16 7.78
N PRO A 147 -21.66 4.62 8.94
CA PRO A 147 -21.98 3.24 9.29
C PRO A 147 -23.50 3.03 9.40
N ILE A 148 -24.07 2.22 8.50
CA ILE A 148 -25.50 1.89 8.50
C ILE A 148 -25.72 0.40 8.26
N LYS A 149 -26.86 -0.13 8.72
CA LYS A 149 -27.25 -1.52 8.43
C LYS A 149 -27.66 -1.63 6.96
N ILE A 150 -26.89 -2.37 6.15
CA ILE A 150 -27.30 -2.77 4.80
C ILE A 150 -28.15 -4.04 4.84
N LYS A 151 -28.00 -4.86 5.88
CA LYS A 151 -28.79 -6.07 6.12
C LYS A 151 -29.27 -6.06 7.57
N GLU A 152 -30.53 -6.42 7.80
CA GLU A 152 -31.12 -6.51 9.13
C GLU A 152 -31.89 -7.82 9.27
N SER A 153 -31.56 -8.62 10.28
CA SER A 153 -32.19 -9.93 10.52
C SER A 153 -32.28 -10.79 9.25
N HIS A 154 -31.16 -10.93 8.54
CA HIS A 154 -31.02 -11.68 7.28
C HIS A 154 -31.61 -11.03 6.03
N LYS A 155 -32.29 -9.89 6.12
CA LYS A 155 -32.94 -9.21 4.98
C LYS A 155 -32.13 -8.01 4.50
N LEU A 156 -31.89 -7.93 3.19
CA LEU A 156 -31.24 -6.79 2.55
C LEU A 156 -32.18 -5.57 2.59
N LYS A 157 -31.63 -4.41 2.95
CA LYS A 157 -32.35 -3.12 2.85
C LYS A 157 -32.23 -2.60 1.41
N GLU A 158 -33.11 -3.09 0.55
CA GLU A 158 -33.12 -2.81 -0.90
C GLU A 158 -33.10 -1.30 -1.21
N GLU A 159 -33.80 -0.49 -0.43
CA GLU A 159 -33.83 0.97 -0.64
C GLU A 159 -32.46 1.62 -0.47
N ILE A 160 -31.73 1.26 0.59
CA ILE A 160 -30.36 1.74 0.86
C ILE A 160 -29.42 1.22 -0.21
N PHE A 161 -29.53 -0.07 -0.54
CA PHE A 161 -28.70 -0.72 -1.54
C PHE A 161 -28.85 -0.03 -2.91
N ASN A 162 -30.09 0.19 -3.36
CA ASN A 162 -30.38 0.83 -4.63
C ASN A 162 -29.98 2.32 -4.64
N LEU A 163 -30.10 3.02 -3.51
CA LEU A 163 -29.62 4.40 -3.38
C LEU A 163 -28.11 4.51 -3.61
N ILE A 164 -27.32 3.62 -2.99
CA ILE A 164 -25.86 3.59 -3.15
C ILE A 164 -25.51 3.28 -4.61
N VAL A 165 -26.11 2.23 -5.19
CA VAL A 165 -25.86 1.81 -6.57
C VAL A 165 -26.18 2.93 -7.56
N LYS A 166 -27.26 3.69 -7.34
CA LYS A 166 -27.72 4.76 -8.22
C LYS A 166 -26.74 5.95 -8.31
N ASN A 167 -25.86 6.12 -7.33
CA ASN A 167 -24.85 7.18 -7.31
C ASN A 167 -23.56 6.80 -8.06
N SER A 168 -23.52 5.64 -8.71
CA SER A 168 -22.43 5.23 -9.60
C SER A 168 -22.82 5.42 -11.06
N ARG A 169 -21.85 5.82 -11.88
CA ARG A 169 -21.89 5.79 -13.36
C ARG A 169 -21.80 4.37 -13.91
N GLN A 170 -21.42 3.39 -13.08
CA GLN A 170 -21.38 1.98 -13.42
C GLN A 170 -22.24 1.14 -12.45
N PRO A 171 -23.57 1.40 -12.42
CA PRO A 171 -24.45 0.81 -11.39
C PRO A 171 -24.50 -0.71 -11.46
N ASP A 172 -24.46 -1.31 -12.66
CA ASP A 172 -24.52 -2.77 -12.80
C ASP A 172 -23.27 -3.46 -12.25
N ILE A 173 -22.08 -2.87 -12.44
CA ILE A 173 -20.82 -3.39 -11.91
C ILE A 173 -20.83 -3.29 -10.39
N LEU A 174 -21.14 -2.09 -9.86
CA LEU A 174 -21.17 -1.86 -8.43
C LEU A 174 -22.20 -2.77 -7.73
N LYS A 175 -23.38 -2.95 -8.32
CA LYS A 175 -24.41 -3.85 -7.80
C LYS A 175 -23.89 -5.28 -7.63
N ASP A 176 -23.30 -5.84 -8.69
CA ASP A 176 -22.80 -7.22 -8.68
C ASP A 176 -21.66 -7.38 -7.67
N ASP A 177 -20.76 -6.39 -7.59
CA ASP A 177 -19.65 -6.39 -6.64
C ASP A 177 -20.15 -6.29 -5.18
N LEU A 178 -21.16 -5.47 -4.88
CA LEU A 178 -21.76 -5.42 -3.54
C LEU A 178 -22.47 -6.73 -3.17
N HIS A 179 -23.14 -7.38 -4.12
CA HIS A 179 -23.70 -8.72 -3.90
C HIS A 179 -22.60 -9.76 -3.64
N ALA A 180 -21.47 -9.71 -4.37
CA ALA A 180 -20.32 -10.59 -4.14
C ALA A 180 -19.76 -10.44 -2.72
N LYS A 181 -19.60 -9.19 -2.24
CA LYS A 181 -19.20 -8.91 -0.84
C LYS A 181 -20.13 -9.59 0.16
N ILE A 182 -21.44 -9.40 0.02
CA ILE A 182 -22.44 -9.95 0.95
C ILE A 182 -22.43 -11.48 0.93
N SER A 183 -22.32 -12.10 -0.25
CA SER A 183 -22.28 -13.56 -0.40
C SER A 183 -21.07 -14.17 0.30
N VAL A 184 -19.89 -13.58 0.14
CA VAL A 184 -18.65 -14.07 0.76
C VAL A 184 -18.67 -13.88 2.28
N LEU A 185 -19.24 -12.79 2.79
CA LEU A 185 -19.44 -12.62 4.23
C LEU A 185 -20.34 -13.73 4.83
N ASN A 186 -21.40 -14.13 4.12
CA ASN A 186 -22.26 -15.23 4.56
C ASN A 186 -21.50 -16.57 4.55
N LEU A 187 -20.63 -16.81 3.56
CA LEU A 187 -19.81 -18.02 3.48
C LEU A 187 -18.81 -18.07 4.65
N GLY A 188 -18.08 -16.98 4.91
CA GLY A 188 -17.16 -16.89 6.06
C GLY A 188 -17.86 -17.07 7.39
N ALA A 189 -19.09 -16.54 7.53
CA ALA A 189 -19.93 -16.76 8.70
C ALA A 189 -20.28 -18.23 8.90
N GLN A 190 -20.56 -18.96 7.82
CA GLN A 190 -20.87 -20.39 7.88
C GLN A 190 -19.63 -21.22 8.25
N GLN A 191 -18.49 -20.95 7.63
CA GLN A 191 -17.24 -21.66 7.93
C GLN A 191 -16.78 -21.46 9.38
N LEU A 192 -16.95 -20.25 9.94
CA LEU A 192 -16.64 -20.01 11.35
C LEU A 192 -17.59 -20.79 12.29
N LYS A 193 -18.88 -20.91 11.93
CA LYS A 193 -19.82 -21.75 12.70
C LYS A 193 -19.40 -23.22 12.68
N ASP A 194 -18.87 -23.71 11.56
CA ASP A 194 -18.40 -25.09 11.46
C ASP A 194 -17.18 -25.33 12.37
N LEU A 195 -16.28 -24.34 12.51
CA LEU A 195 -15.20 -24.37 13.49
C LEU A 195 -15.73 -24.37 14.93
N ILE A 196 -16.71 -23.52 15.24
CA ILE A 196 -17.35 -23.47 16.57
C ILE A 196 -18.02 -24.81 16.90
N LYS A 197 -18.70 -25.44 15.94
CA LYS A 197 -19.34 -26.75 16.13
C LYS A 197 -18.32 -27.84 16.45
N ARG A 198 -17.12 -27.77 15.86
CA ARG A 198 -16.08 -28.81 16.00
C ARG A 198 -15.22 -28.63 17.24
N TYR A 199 -14.84 -27.40 17.58
CA TYR A 199 -13.86 -27.10 18.63
C TYR A 199 -14.45 -26.35 19.83
N GLY A 200 -15.65 -25.81 19.71
CA GLY A 200 -16.30 -25.00 20.74
C GLY A 200 -15.93 -23.51 20.66
N LYS A 201 -16.87 -22.66 21.08
CA LYS A 201 -16.70 -21.20 21.04
C LYS A 201 -15.62 -20.69 22.00
N ASP A 202 -15.40 -21.37 23.13
CA ASP A 202 -14.43 -20.92 24.12
C ASP A 202 -12.99 -21.16 23.67
N GLU A 203 -12.72 -22.30 23.01
CA GLU A 203 -11.42 -22.55 22.37
C GLU A 203 -11.15 -21.54 21.24
N LEU A 204 -12.16 -21.17 20.45
CA LEU A 204 -12.02 -20.15 19.41
C LEU A 204 -11.68 -18.76 19.99
N LYS A 205 -12.39 -18.32 21.03
CA LYS A 205 -12.09 -17.05 21.72
C LYS A 205 -10.71 -17.06 22.39
N ALA A 206 -10.31 -18.21 22.94
CA ALA A 206 -8.99 -18.38 23.53
C ALA A 206 -7.90 -18.31 22.44
N CYS A 207 -8.10 -18.95 21.29
CA CYS A 207 -7.23 -18.83 20.11
C CYS A 207 -7.09 -17.37 19.65
N PHE A 208 -8.17 -16.59 19.55
CA PHE A 208 -8.08 -15.16 19.23
C PHE A 208 -7.21 -14.38 20.22
N SER A 209 -7.34 -14.70 21.51
CA SER A 209 -6.53 -14.07 22.56
C SER A 209 -5.05 -14.48 22.47
N ASP A 210 -4.78 -15.73 22.14
CA ASP A 210 -3.43 -16.27 21.93
C ASP A 210 -2.77 -15.61 20.71
N LEU A 211 -3.47 -15.49 19.56
CA LEU A 211 -2.99 -14.80 18.36
C LEU A 211 -2.54 -13.37 18.63
N LEU A 212 -3.35 -12.60 19.38
CA LEU A 212 -3.02 -11.22 19.74
C LEU A 212 -1.86 -11.15 20.73
N ARG A 213 -1.77 -12.10 21.68
CA ARG A 213 -0.67 -12.14 22.66
C ARG A 213 0.65 -12.50 22.00
N GLU A 214 0.68 -13.57 21.21
CA GLU A 214 1.86 -14.04 20.50
C GLU A 214 2.43 -12.98 19.55
N SER A 215 1.56 -12.30 18.81
CA SER A 215 1.97 -11.20 17.94
C SER A 215 2.60 -10.05 18.75
N LYS A 216 1.98 -9.66 19.86
CA LYS A 216 2.54 -8.64 20.75
C LYS A 216 3.93 -9.03 21.26
N ASP A 217 4.08 -10.25 21.77
CA ASP A 217 5.32 -10.72 22.38
C ASP A 217 6.43 -10.88 21.33
N ALA A 218 6.11 -11.37 20.13
CA ALA A 218 7.06 -11.46 19.03
C ALA A 218 7.62 -10.08 18.63
N PHE A 219 6.74 -9.09 18.42
CA PHE A 219 7.17 -7.75 18.05
C PHE A 219 7.90 -7.00 19.17
N LYS A 220 7.51 -7.24 20.42
CA LYS A 220 8.24 -6.74 21.60
C LYS A 220 9.69 -7.23 21.58
N ASN A 221 9.90 -8.53 21.38
CA ASN A 221 11.23 -9.14 21.30
C ASN A 221 12.05 -8.58 20.11
N LEU A 222 11.40 -8.32 18.97
CA LEU A 222 12.06 -7.72 17.80
C LEU A 222 12.61 -6.33 18.12
N ILE A 223 11.82 -5.50 18.80
CA ILE A 223 12.22 -4.14 19.19
C ILE A 223 13.38 -4.21 20.20
N GLU A 224 13.24 -5.02 21.25
CA GLU A 224 14.24 -5.17 22.31
C GLU A 224 15.62 -5.53 21.75
N LYS A 225 15.64 -6.51 20.84
CA LYS A 225 16.87 -7.05 20.24
C LYS A 225 17.56 -6.08 19.27
N ASN A 226 16.79 -5.27 18.55
CA ASN A 226 17.31 -4.57 17.36
C ASN A 226 17.34 -3.04 17.48
N ILE A 227 16.62 -2.45 18.43
CA ILE A 227 16.53 -1.00 18.60
C ILE A 227 16.97 -0.62 20.00
N LYS A 228 17.95 0.28 20.10
CA LYS A 228 18.38 0.85 21.38
C LYS A 228 17.45 1.98 21.81
N ASP A 229 17.46 2.35 23.08
CA ASP A 229 16.73 3.53 23.53
C ASP A 229 17.31 4.79 22.88
N GLY A 230 16.42 5.72 22.53
CA GLY A 230 16.79 6.92 21.81
C GLY A 230 15.62 7.58 21.09
N GLU A 231 15.93 8.68 20.42
CA GLU A 231 14.98 9.49 19.67
C GLU A 231 15.54 9.84 18.29
N TRP A 232 14.71 9.74 17.25
CA TRP A 232 15.05 10.08 15.88
C TRP A 232 13.94 10.91 15.26
N LYS A 233 14.31 11.96 14.52
CA LYS A 233 13.37 12.87 13.88
C LYS A 233 13.60 12.96 12.37
N ILE A 234 12.52 13.15 11.62
CA ILE A 234 12.54 13.44 10.20
C ILE A 234 11.40 14.38 9.78
N LYS A 235 11.63 15.13 8.70
CA LYS A 235 10.63 15.89 7.96
C LYS A 235 10.50 15.29 6.55
N LYS A 236 9.28 14.98 6.12
CA LYS A 236 8.97 14.54 4.76
C LYS A 236 8.09 15.57 4.08
N THR A 237 8.60 16.19 3.01
CA THR A 237 7.82 17.08 2.15
C THR A 237 6.94 16.24 1.24
N ILE A 238 5.69 16.67 1.06
CA ILE A 238 4.74 16.06 0.13
C ILE A 238 4.69 16.92 -1.13
N ALA A 239 4.51 16.27 -2.29
CA ALA A 239 4.40 16.97 -3.56
C ALA A 239 3.26 18.02 -3.49
N PRO A 240 3.47 19.23 -4.03
CA PRO A 240 2.42 20.24 -4.06
C PRO A 240 1.22 19.69 -4.86
N ASP A 241 0.03 19.92 -4.31
CA ASP A 241 -1.22 19.75 -5.04
C ASP A 241 -1.48 20.97 -5.95
N HIS A 242 -2.65 21.00 -6.59
CA HIS A 242 -3.05 22.13 -7.44
C HIS A 242 -3.05 23.49 -6.72
N PHE A 243 -3.11 23.48 -5.38
CA PHE A 243 -3.19 24.68 -4.54
C PHE A 243 -1.81 25.16 -4.09
N GLU A 244 -0.72 24.51 -4.53
CA GLU A 244 0.68 24.86 -4.27
C GLU A 244 1.02 25.04 -2.77
N SER A 245 0.23 24.41 -1.90
CA SER A 245 0.42 24.46 -0.46
C SER A 245 1.72 23.76 -0.03
N LYS A 246 2.43 24.34 0.94
CA LYS A 246 3.68 23.77 1.48
C LYS A 246 3.38 22.65 2.48
N ASN A 247 3.13 21.46 1.96
CA ASN A 247 2.70 20.31 2.74
C ASN A 247 3.87 19.44 3.20
N TYR A 248 3.88 19.07 4.48
CA TYR A 248 4.89 18.18 5.04
C TYR A 248 4.43 17.47 6.31
N VAL A 249 4.95 16.27 6.54
CA VAL A 249 4.77 15.51 7.80
C VAL A 249 6.06 15.53 8.60
N ILE A 250 5.94 15.77 9.91
CA ILE A 250 7.03 15.59 10.88
C ILE A 250 6.80 14.27 11.60
N LEU A 251 7.83 13.45 11.69
CA LEU A 251 7.80 12.20 12.44
C LEU A 251 8.97 12.17 13.42
N THR A 252 8.66 11.97 14.70
CA THR A 252 9.64 11.71 15.75
C THR A 252 9.39 10.32 16.32
N LEU A 253 10.31 9.39 16.10
CA LEU A 253 10.28 8.05 16.68
C LEU A 253 11.14 8.04 17.93
N SER A 254 10.58 7.62 19.06
CA SER A 254 11.33 7.35 20.29
C SER A 254 11.16 5.89 20.73
N LYS A 255 12.16 5.38 21.43
CA LYS A 255 12.11 4.10 22.13
C LYS A 255 12.47 4.30 23.60
N GLU A 256 11.60 3.85 24.47
CA GLU A 256 11.82 3.69 25.91
C GLU A 256 11.46 2.25 26.29
N ASP A 257 12.39 1.53 26.92
CA ASP A 257 12.30 0.10 27.21
C ASP A 257 11.96 -0.74 25.98
N ASN A 258 10.69 -1.11 25.83
CA ASN A 258 10.15 -2.02 24.82
C ASN A 258 8.94 -1.44 24.10
N LYS A 259 8.74 -0.13 24.19
CA LYS A 259 7.65 0.61 23.56
C LYS A 259 8.23 1.63 22.59
N LEU A 260 7.69 1.65 21.37
CA LEU A 260 7.97 2.71 20.40
C LEU A 260 6.86 3.74 20.49
N SER A 261 7.22 5.02 20.39
CA SER A 261 6.26 6.11 20.26
C SER A 261 6.58 6.91 18.99
N LEU A 262 5.57 7.14 18.14
CA LEU A 262 5.67 7.91 16.91
C LEU A 262 4.83 9.17 17.03
N ASN A 263 5.52 10.31 17.08
CA ASN A 263 4.93 11.62 17.29
C ASN A 263 4.88 12.46 16.01
N PHE A 264 3.70 12.95 15.68
CA PHE A 264 3.37 13.74 14.48
C PHE A 264 3.38 15.26 14.72
N THR A 265 3.67 15.72 15.94
CA THR A 265 3.71 17.14 16.32
C THR A 265 4.65 17.93 15.42
N GLY A 266 4.15 19.05 14.91
CA GLY A 266 4.85 19.94 13.98
C GLY A 266 4.59 19.63 12.50
N THR A 267 3.74 18.65 12.18
CA THR A 267 3.18 18.46 10.82
C THR A 267 2.49 19.75 10.35
N SER A 268 2.51 20.01 9.03
CA SER A 268 1.93 21.23 8.45
C SER A 268 0.42 21.32 8.71
N ASP A 269 -0.11 22.54 8.55
CA ASP A 269 -1.54 22.79 8.58
C ASP A 269 -2.28 21.94 7.54
N GLN A 270 -3.58 21.80 7.73
CA GLN A 270 -4.50 21.18 6.76
C GLN A 270 -4.29 21.80 5.37
N SER A 271 -4.23 20.94 4.33
CA SER A 271 -4.16 21.40 2.94
C SER A 271 -5.52 21.87 2.45
N GLU A 272 -5.53 22.88 1.59
CA GLU A 272 -6.72 23.25 0.80
C GLU A 272 -7.08 22.16 -0.22
N GLY A 273 -6.09 21.40 -0.68
CA GLY A 273 -6.27 20.32 -1.65
C GLY A 273 -6.42 18.92 -1.03
N PRO A 274 -6.67 17.90 -1.87
CA PRO A 274 -7.18 16.58 -1.49
C PRO A 274 -6.18 15.64 -0.78
N ILE A 275 -5.06 16.14 -0.27
CA ILE A 275 -4.01 15.29 0.31
C ILE A 275 -4.17 15.09 1.83
N ASN A 276 -5.26 15.58 2.41
CA ASN A 276 -5.52 15.49 3.84
C ASN A 276 -5.76 14.05 4.30
N CYS A 277 -5.35 13.72 5.53
CA CYS A 277 -5.45 12.39 6.09
C CYS A 277 -6.19 12.45 7.45
N PRO A 278 -7.47 12.06 7.55
CA PRO A 278 -8.29 12.27 8.75
C PRO A 278 -7.94 11.31 9.90
N LEU A 279 -6.83 11.56 10.61
CA LEU A 279 -6.44 10.79 11.80
C LEU A 279 -6.88 11.54 13.05
N TYR A 280 -7.90 11.06 13.75
CA TYR A 280 -8.37 11.64 15.02
C TYR A 280 -8.63 10.57 16.05
N GLY A 281 -8.50 10.87 17.35
CA GLY A 281 -8.88 9.92 18.41
C GLY A 281 -8.32 8.52 18.16
N ASN A 282 -9.19 7.55 17.86
CA ASN A 282 -8.83 6.17 17.55
C ASN A 282 -8.14 5.96 16.18
N GLY A 283 -7.92 7.00 15.37
CA GLY A 283 -7.12 6.99 14.14
C GLY A 283 -5.66 6.58 14.37
N VAL A 284 -5.20 6.63 15.62
CA VAL A 284 -3.96 5.98 16.07
C VAL A 284 -3.93 4.49 15.72
N ASN A 285 -5.07 3.80 15.73
CA ASN A 285 -5.18 2.39 15.36
C ASN A 285 -4.87 2.18 13.87
N PHE A 286 -5.36 3.07 12.99
CA PHE A 286 -5.02 3.01 11.56
C PHE A 286 -3.52 3.11 11.34
N VAL A 287 -2.86 4.09 11.97
CA VAL A 287 -1.41 4.30 11.81
C VAL A 287 -0.62 3.14 12.38
N ALA A 288 -0.98 2.65 13.57
CA ALA A 288 -0.31 1.53 14.19
C ALA A 288 -0.45 0.26 13.34
N ARG A 289 -1.65 -0.02 12.83
CA ARG A 289 -1.92 -1.10 11.87
C ARG A 289 -1.01 -0.92 10.64
N LEU A 290 -1.04 0.24 10.00
CA LEU A 290 -0.27 0.51 8.79
C LEU A 290 1.24 0.29 8.95
N LEU A 291 1.82 0.71 10.08
CA LEU A 291 3.27 0.80 10.25
C LEU A 291 3.90 -0.44 10.90
N THR A 292 3.18 -1.14 11.76
CA THR A 292 3.71 -2.33 12.46
C THR A 292 4.30 -3.41 11.52
N PRO A 293 3.72 -3.74 10.35
CA PRO A 293 4.32 -4.72 9.42
C PRO A 293 5.76 -4.40 9.03
N PHE A 294 6.11 -3.11 8.93
CA PHE A 294 7.46 -2.69 8.56
C PHE A 294 8.50 -3.02 9.64
N LEU A 295 8.09 -3.26 10.89
CA LEU A 295 8.99 -3.72 11.96
C LEU A 295 9.47 -5.17 11.74
N LEU A 296 8.80 -5.98 10.91
CA LEU A 296 9.31 -7.30 10.53
C LEU A 296 10.66 -7.24 9.81
N GLN A 297 11.04 -6.08 9.28
CA GLN A 297 12.36 -5.86 8.70
C GLN A 297 13.50 -5.95 9.73
N LEU A 298 13.19 -5.88 11.02
CA LEU A 298 14.16 -6.08 12.11
C LEU A 298 14.51 -7.56 12.29
N GLU A 299 13.66 -8.49 11.84
CA GLU A 299 14.00 -9.91 11.80
C GLU A 299 14.78 -10.21 10.53
N ASN A 300 15.98 -10.76 10.66
CA ASN A 300 16.88 -11.02 9.54
C ASN A 300 16.74 -12.44 9.00
N ASP A 301 16.31 -13.37 9.85
CA ASP A 301 16.04 -14.75 9.47
C ASP A 301 14.68 -14.83 8.76
N SER A 302 14.67 -15.34 7.52
CA SER A 302 13.46 -15.41 6.71
C SER A 302 12.41 -16.34 7.31
N ASP A 303 12.84 -17.44 7.91
CA ASP A 303 11.94 -18.47 8.44
C ASP A 303 11.30 -17.97 9.73
N GLN A 304 12.09 -17.35 10.61
CA GLN A 304 11.55 -16.68 11.80
C GLN A 304 10.59 -15.55 11.42
N ARG A 305 10.96 -14.71 10.43
CA ARG A 305 10.09 -13.62 9.97
C ARG A 305 8.74 -14.14 9.48
N ASN A 306 8.72 -15.22 8.71
CA ASN A 306 7.50 -15.83 8.18
C ASN A 306 6.60 -16.45 9.27
N ASN A 307 7.18 -16.81 10.42
CA ASN A 307 6.45 -17.33 11.57
C ASN A 307 5.84 -16.23 12.46
N ILE A 308 6.21 -14.96 12.26
CA ILE A 308 5.65 -13.85 13.03
C ILE A 308 4.35 -13.39 12.38
N ARG A 309 3.24 -13.65 13.07
CA ARG A 309 1.91 -13.18 12.68
C ARG A 309 1.78 -11.68 12.98
N VAL A 310 1.26 -10.91 12.03
CA VAL A 310 0.99 -9.48 12.25
C VAL A 310 -0.50 -9.28 12.48
N ASN A 311 -0.88 -8.72 13.61
CA ASN A 311 -2.28 -8.42 13.93
C ASN A 311 -2.32 -7.28 14.97
N ASP A 312 -3.50 -6.93 15.48
CA ASP A 312 -3.64 -5.81 16.41
C ASP A 312 -2.91 -6.02 17.76
N GLY A 313 -2.47 -7.26 18.05
CA GLY A 313 -1.54 -7.55 19.13
C GLY A 313 -0.24 -6.75 18.99
N ALA A 314 0.33 -6.76 17.79
CA ALA A 314 1.53 -6.02 17.45
C ALA A 314 1.31 -4.51 17.27
N CYS A 315 0.07 -4.01 17.24
CA CYS A 315 -0.16 -2.56 17.27
C CYS A 315 0.07 -1.96 18.67
N LYS A 316 -0.02 -2.78 19.74
CA LYS A 316 0.16 -2.32 21.13
C LYS A 316 1.58 -1.90 21.50
N ILE A 317 2.57 -2.25 20.69
CA ILE A 317 3.97 -1.87 20.87
C ILE A 317 4.32 -0.51 20.26
N LEU A 318 3.42 0.05 19.45
CA LEU A 318 3.60 1.33 18.77
C LEU A 318 2.53 2.32 19.22
N GLU A 319 2.92 3.24 20.08
CA GLU A 319 2.09 4.38 20.47
C GLU A 319 2.18 5.47 19.41
N ILE A 320 1.04 6.06 19.07
CA ILE A 320 0.94 7.13 18.09
C ILE A 320 0.49 8.39 18.81
N ILE A 321 1.21 9.49 18.60
CA ILE A 321 0.89 10.80 19.15
C ILE A 321 0.54 11.69 17.97
N LEU A 322 -0.73 12.06 17.86
CA LEU A 322 -1.26 12.95 16.83
C LEU A 322 -1.19 14.41 17.30
N PRO A 323 -1.02 15.39 16.40
CA PRO A 323 -1.08 16.80 16.74
C PRO A 323 -2.52 17.22 17.10
N GLU A 324 -2.69 18.49 17.49
CA GLU A 324 -4.02 19.11 17.59
C GLU A 324 -4.74 19.11 16.21
N ASN A 325 -6.04 19.41 16.20
CA ASN A 325 -6.82 19.49 14.96
C ASN A 325 -6.30 20.57 14.00
N ARG A 326 -6.78 20.51 12.75
CA ARG A 326 -6.43 21.38 11.62
C ARG A 326 -5.01 21.24 11.10
N THR A 327 -4.43 20.06 11.21
CA THR A 327 -3.20 19.71 10.49
C THR A 327 -3.49 18.81 9.31
N LEU A 328 -2.49 18.60 8.44
CA LEU A 328 -2.58 17.68 7.31
C LEU A 328 -3.01 16.26 7.71
N VAL A 329 -2.67 15.83 8.93
CA VAL A 329 -2.99 14.51 9.48
C VAL A 329 -4.15 14.52 10.49
N THR A 330 -4.69 15.69 10.83
CA THR A 330 -5.88 15.90 11.67
C THR A 330 -6.80 16.98 11.04
N PRO A 331 -7.21 16.85 9.76
CA PRO A 331 -7.92 17.86 8.97
C PRO A 331 -9.42 17.96 9.28
N ASP A 332 -9.99 19.14 9.56
CA ASP A 332 -11.42 19.28 9.89
C ASP A 332 -12.31 18.93 8.69
N PHE A 333 -13.44 18.25 8.93
CA PHE A 333 -14.45 18.03 7.90
C PHE A 333 -15.02 19.38 7.41
N PRO A 334 -15.23 19.61 6.10
CA PRO A 334 -15.19 18.65 4.99
C PRO A 334 -13.91 18.72 4.14
N ALA A 335 -12.72 18.80 4.74
CA ALA A 335 -11.46 18.83 3.95
C ALA A 335 -11.38 17.66 2.94
N PRO A 336 -10.91 17.90 1.71
CA PRO A 336 -10.81 16.86 0.68
C PRO A 336 -9.65 15.89 0.99
N ILE A 337 -9.83 14.61 0.68
CA ILE A 337 -8.91 13.50 1.05
C ILE A 337 -8.58 12.54 -0.11
N GLY A 338 -9.06 12.80 -1.33
CA GLY A 338 -8.98 11.88 -2.47
C GLY A 338 -7.56 11.54 -2.93
N LEU A 339 -6.56 12.34 -2.54
CA LEU A 339 -5.12 12.11 -2.79
C LEU A 339 -4.31 11.89 -1.50
N ARG A 340 -4.97 11.58 -0.38
CA ARG A 340 -4.32 11.27 0.92
C ARG A 340 -3.22 10.21 0.83
N LEU A 341 -3.24 9.35 -0.20
CA LEU A 341 -2.25 8.30 -0.40
C LEU A 341 -0.82 8.88 -0.52
N LEU A 342 -0.67 10.13 -0.98
CA LEU A 342 0.60 10.86 -0.96
C LEU A 342 1.11 11.10 0.47
N THR A 343 0.21 11.52 1.36
CA THR A 343 0.49 11.72 2.79
C THR A 343 0.79 10.40 3.47
N VAL A 344 -0.01 9.35 3.22
CA VAL A 344 0.21 8.00 3.75
C VAL A 344 1.55 7.42 3.27
N SER A 345 1.87 7.55 1.98
CA SER A 345 3.16 7.17 1.37
C SER A 345 4.33 7.87 2.07
N SER A 346 4.19 9.16 2.37
CA SER A 346 5.21 9.94 3.09
C SER A 346 5.38 9.50 4.54
N ILE A 347 4.30 9.10 5.22
CA ILE A 347 4.34 8.53 6.57
C ILE A 347 5.10 7.19 6.56
N ILE A 348 4.79 6.29 5.61
CA ILE A 348 5.47 5.00 5.46
C ILE A 348 6.96 5.21 5.15
N SER A 349 7.27 6.09 4.19
CA SER A 349 8.64 6.43 3.82
C SER A 349 9.44 6.98 5.00
N GLY A 350 8.88 7.96 5.70
CA GLY A 350 9.51 8.55 6.89
C GLY A 350 9.71 7.55 8.02
N PHE A 351 8.73 6.67 8.27
CA PHE A 351 8.85 5.60 9.27
C PHE A 351 9.97 4.60 8.91
N ASN A 352 10.08 4.19 7.65
CA ASN A 352 11.17 3.31 7.20
C ASN A 352 12.55 3.97 7.36
N GLU A 353 12.66 5.28 7.09
CA GLU A 353 13.92 5.99 7.32
C GLU A 353 14.26 6.13 8.82
N LEU A 354 13.26 6.37 9.68
CA LEU A 354 13.44 6.37 11.12
C LEU A 354 13.87 4.99 11.62
N LEU A 355 13.25 3.92 11.13
CA LEU A 355 13.62 2.54 11.47
C LEU A 355 15.05 2.20 11.02
N PHE A 356 15.48 2.70 9.86
CA PHE A 356 16.87 2.56 9.41
C PHE A 356 17.84 3.25 10.37
N LYS A 357 17.53 4.46 10.84
CA LYS A 357 18.37 5.18 11.83
C LYS A 357 18.37 4.43 13.18
N ALA A 358 17.19 4.04 13.67
CA ALA A 358 17.00 3.40 14.97
C ALA A 358 17.67 2.02 15.06
N SER A 359 17.67 1.26 13.97
CA SER A 359 18.34 -0.04 13.86
C SER A 359 19.85 0.05 13.56
N SER A 360 20.42 1.27 13.53
CA SER A 360 21.82 1.50 13.12
C SER A 360 22.14 0.97 11.72
N GLY A 361 21.21 1.14 10.78
CA GLY A 361 21.36 0.77 9.38
C GLY A 361 21.19 -0.72 9.09
N LYS A 362 20.42 -1.44 9.92
CA LYS A 362 20.15 -2.89 9.78
C LYS A 362 18.79 -3.21 9.15
N THR A 363 18.07 -2.21 8.64
CA THR A 363 16.87 -2.41 7.83
C THR A 363 17.09 -1.95 6.39
N ARG A 364 16.04 -1.98 5.55
CA ARG A 364 16.11 -1.55 4.16
C ARG A 364 16.30 -0.04 4.03
N VAL A 365 16.95 0.36 2.95
CA VAL A 365 17.23 1.76 2.61
C VAL A 365 15.97 2.42 2.03
N GLY A 366 15.21 3.13 2.86
CA GLY A 366 14.09 3.99 2.43
C GLY A 366 12.98 3.29 1.63
N PHE A 367 11.98 4.07 1.23
CA PHE A 367 10.78 3.56 0.55
C PHE A 367 10.12 4.71 -0.24
N GLU A 368 10.12 4.64 -1.57
CA GLU A 368 9.47 5.62 -2.46
C GLU A 368 8.94 4.90 -3.71
N ASN A 369 7.68 4.49 -3.69
CA ASN A 369 7.11 3.60 -4.72
C ASN A 369 5.67 3.95 -5.15
N LEU A 370 5.16 5.13 -4.78
CA LEU A 370 3.85 5.56 -5.22
C LEU A 370 3.89 5.98 -6.69
N ASN A 371 3.26 5.18 -7.55
CA ASN A 371 2.94 5.53 -8.93
C ASN A 371 1.59 4.89 -9.28
N THR A 372 0.52 5.69 -9.27
CA THR A 372 -0.82 5.27 -9.68
C THR A 372 -1.24 6.04 -10.91
N LEU A 373 -1.96 5.34 -11.80
CA LEU A 373 -2.40 5.86 -13.09
C LEU A 373 -3.82 5.37 -13.36
N SER A 374 -4.59 6.21 -14.01
CA SER A 374 -5.86 5.81 -14.61
C SER A 374 -6.10 6.45 -15.96
N PHE A 375 -6.76 5.70 -16.84
CA PHE A 375 -7.29 6.19 -18.11
C PHE A 375 -8.81 6.05 -18.09
N PHE A 376 -9.49 7.19 -18.20
CA PHE A 376 -10.91 7.21 -18.49
C PHE A 376 -11.11 7.43 -19.99
N SER A 377 -11.82 6.52 -20.65
CA SER A 377 -12.12 6.61 -22.08
C SER A 377 -13.62 6.51 -22.29
N GLU A 378 -14.13 7.25 -23.27
CA GLU A 378 -15.50 7.16 -23.72
C GLU A 378 -15.52 6.98 -25.24
N ASN A 379 -16.09 5.87 -25.69
CA ASN A 379 -16.15 5.59 -27.11
C ASN A 379 -17.32 6.31 -27.79
N LYS A 380 -17.34 6.27 -29.13
CA LYS A 380 -18.42 6.89 -29.95
C LYS A 380 -19.83 6.34 -29.70
N LYS A 381 -19.98 5.25 -28.96
CA LYS A 381 -21.26 4.64 -28.56
C LYS A 381 -21.61 4.99 -27.09
N ASN A 382 -20.93 5.99 -26.51
CA ASN A 382 -21.07 6.43 -25.12
C ASN A 382 -20.83 5.30 -24.10
N ARG A 383 -19.98 4.32 -24.44
CA ARG A 383 -19.52 3.34 -23.45
C ARG A 383 -18.25 3.88 -22.80
N THR A 384 -18.25 3.87 -21.48
CA THR A 384 -17.14 4.35 -20.66
C THR A 384 -16.33 3.18 -20.11
N THR A 385 -15.01 3.39 -20.03
CA THR A 385 -14.08 2.45 -19.38
C THR A 385 -13.14 3.22 -18.47
N LEU A 386 -12.82 2.64 -17.31
CA LEU A 386 -11.77 3.14 -16.43
C LEU A 386 -10.69 2.07 -16.26
N PHE A 387 -9.53 2.30 -16.85
CA PHE A 387 -8.33 1.53 -16.54
C PHE A 387 -7.67 2.13 -15.30
N ARG A 388 -7.26 1.29 -14.36
CA ARG A 388 -6.48 1.68 -13.17
C ARG A 388 -5.32 0.72 -12.96
N GLU A 389 -4.14 1.28 -12.73
CA GLU A 389 -2.96 0.48 -12.45
C GLU A 389 -2.03 1.19 -11.45
N SER A 390 -1.36 0.37 -10.63
CA SER A 390 -0.21 0.80 -9.84
C SER A 390 1.07 0.24 -10.47
N ILE A 391 2.07 1.09 -10.65
CA ILE A 391 3.34 0.72 -11.29
C ILE A 391 4.40 0.56 -10.20
N GLY A 392 5.11 -0.57 -10.23
CA GLY A 392 6.10 -0.91 -9.21
C GLY A 392 7.40 -0.14 -9.36
N SER A 393 7.98 0.25 -8.23
CA SER A 393 9.30 0.89 -8.14
C SER A 393 10.35 -0.05 -7.52
N GLY A 394 11.62 0.30 -7.61
CA GLY A 394 12.67 -0.42 -6.91
C GLY A 394 12.60 -0.24 -5.39
N ALA A 395 12.63 -1.33 -4.62
CA ALA A 395 12.80 -1.26 -3.18
C ALA A 395 14.26 -0.95 -2.79
N GLY A 396 14.46 -0.33 -1.62
CA GLY A 396 15.80 -0.14 -1.06
C GLY A 396 16.59 -1.42 -0.87
N ALA A 397 17.91 -1.36 -1.07
CA ALA A 397 18.81 -2.42 -0.62
C ALA A 397 18.81 -2.54 0.91
N SER A 398 19.27 -3.67 1.44
CA SER A 398 19.53 -3.85 2.87
C SER A 398 21.04 -3.98 3.13
N PHE A 399 21.41 -4.15 4.40
CA PHE A 399 22.79 -4.41 4.79
C PHE A 399 23.33 -5.77 4.34
N ASN A 400 22.47 -6.67 3.87
CA ASN A 400 22.83 -8.05 3.50
C ASN A 400 22.26 -8.54 2.16
N SER A 401 21.41 -7.76 1.47
CA SER A 401 20.83 -8.15 0.20
C SER A 401 20.54 -6.96 -0.72
N ASP A 402 20.50 -7.22 -2.02
CA ASP A 402 19.98 -6.27 -2.99
C ASP A 402 18.48 -6.01 -2.75
N GLY A 403 18.02 -4.85 -3.23
CA GLY A 403 16.61 -4.49 -3.20
C GLY A 403 15.81 -5.24 -4.28
N VAL A 404 14.56 -5.56 -3.96
CA VAL A 404 13.64 -6.18 -4.91
C VAL A 404 13.22 -5.14 -5.95
N SER A 405 13.31 -5.47 -7.23
CA SER A 405 12.84 -4.61 -8.31
C SER A 405 11.32 -4.65 -8.40
N SER A 406 10.71 -3.58 -8.95
CA SER A 406 9.31 -3.65 -9.39
C SER A 406 8.30 -3.92 -8.24
N VAL A 407 8.53 -3.38 -7.06
CA VAL A 407 7.68 -3.50 -5.87
C VAL A 407 6.55 -2.47 -5.90
N LEU A 408 5.31 -2.94 -5.75
CA LEU A 408 4.11 -2.11 -5.75
C LEU A 408 3.98 -1.24 -4.46
N PRO A 409 3.28 -0.10 -4.53
CA PRO A 409 3.09 0.82 -3.41
C PRO A 409 2.44 0.19 -2.17
N LEU A 410 1.47 -0.69 -2.36
CA LEU A 410 0.71 -1.32 -1.29
C LEU A 410 0.77 -2.85 -1.40
N SER A 411 1.06 -3.51 -0.27
CA SER A 411 1.05 -4.97 -0.18
C SER A 411 -0.34 -5.52 -0.52
N GLY A 412 -0.40 -6.60 -1.30
CA GLY A 412 -1.65 -7.24 -1.71
C GLY A 412 -2.25 -6.72 -3.01
N THR A 413 -1.81 -5.57 -3.52
CA THR A 413 -2.16 -5.14 -4.89
C THR A 413 -1.36 -5.92 -5.92
N GLY A 414 -2.02 -6.30 -7.02
CA GLY A 414 -1.44 -6.95 -8.19
C GLY A 414 -1.37 -6.01 -9.39
N ARG A 415 -0.71 -6.45 -10.46
CA ARG A 415 -0.77 -5.78 -11.78
C ARG A 415 -1.81 -6.43 -12.65
N ILE A 416 -2.40 -5.64 -13.52
CA ILE A 416 -3.26 -6.17 -14.58
C ILE A 416 -2.34 -6.78 -15.66
N PRO A 417 -2.49 -8.07 -16.01
CA PRO A 417 -1.71 -8.66 -17.09
C PRO A 417 -1.91 -7.92 -18.41
N VAL A 418 -0.86 -7.80 -19.23
CA VAL A 418 -0.90 -7.05 -20.50
C VAL A 418 -2.04 -7.51 -21.40
N GLU A 419 -2.20 -8.82 -21.60
CA GLU A 419 -3.27 -9.39 -22.42
C GLU A 419 -4.68 -9.03 -21.93
N ILE A 420 -4.87 -8.94 -20.60
CA ILE A 420 -6.13 -8.54 -19.99
C ILE A 420 -6.36 -7.04 -20.20
N ALA A 421 -5.32 -6.22 -20.01
CA ALA A 421 -5.41 -4.78 -20.23
C ALA A 421 -5.79 -4.45 -21.68
N GLU A 422 -5.08 -5.02 -22.66
CA GLU A 422 -5.32 -4.76 -24.09
C GLU A 422 -6.65 -5.35 -24.60
N SER A 423 -7.15 -6.43 -24.00
CA SER A 423 -8.44 -7.02 -24.40
C SER A 423 -9.67 -6.25 -23.89
N ARG A 424 -9.52 -5.45 -22.83
CA ARG A 424 -10.64 -4.81 -22.13
C ARG A 424 -10.67 -3.29 -22.26
N TYR A 425 -9.53 -2.68 -22.51
CA TYR A 425 -9.38 -1.23 -22.56
C TYR A 425 -8.85 -0.78 -23.92
N PRO A 426 -9.20 0.44 -24.38
CA PRO A 426 -8.74 0.97 -25.66
C PRO A 426 -7.28 1.46 -25.55
N LEU A 427 -6.37 0.56 -25.20
CA LEU A 427 -4.95 0.83 -25.04
C LEU A 427 -4.11 -0.37 -25.48
N GLN A 428 -2.88 -0.07 -25.89
CA GLN A 428 -1.83 -1.02 -26.16
C GLN A 428 -0.61 -0.73 -25.27
N ILE A 429 -0.01 -1.76 -24.71
CA ILE A 429 1.23 -1.65 -23.92
C ILE A 429 2.40 -1.98 -24.84
N ILE A 430 3.12 -0.94 -25.25
CA ILE A 430 4.21 -1.04 -26.23
C ILE A 430 5.44 -1.72 -25.65
N ARG A 431 5.69 -1.50 -24.35
CA ARG A 431 6.76 -2.16 -23.59
C ARG A 431 6.49 -2.08 -22.10
N GLU A 432 6.96 -3.11 -21.39
CA GLU A 432 7.10 -3.15 -19.93
C GLU A 432 8.44 -3.81 -19.61
N GLU A 433 9.40 -3.05 -19.09
CA GLU A 433 10.76 -3.51 -18.86
C GLU A 433 11.35 -2.94 -17.56
N LEU A 434 12.33 -3.65 -16.97
CA LEU A 434 13.12 -3.08 -15.88
C LEU A 434 14.01 -1.97 -16.43
N THR A 435 13.98 -0.79 -15.79
CA THR A 435 14.77 0.36 -16.24
C THR A 435 16.23 0.14 -15.90
N VAL A 436 17.06 -0.15 -16.92
CA VAL A 436 18.51 -0.33 -16.80
C VAL A 436 19.13 0.86 -16.07
N ASP A 437 20.06 0.59 -15.14
CA ASP A 437 20.78 1.60 -14.34
C ASP A 437 19.91 2.48 -13.42
N SER A 438 18.60 2.19 -13.28
CA SER A 438 17.73 3.00 -12.39
C SER A 438 18.00 2.81 -10.90
N ALA A 439 18.57 1.66 -10.53
CA ALA A 439 18.79 1.32 -9.13
C ALA A 439 19.98 2.09 -8.54
N GLY A 440 19.85 2.51 -7.28
CA GLY A 440 20.94 3.03 -6.49
C GLY A 440 22.04 1.97 -6.31
N HIS A 441 23.25 2.31 -6.75
CA HIS A 441 24.39 1.42 -6.71
C HIS A 441 25.02 1.37 -5.32
N GLY A 442 25.40 0.19 -4.85
CA GLY A 442 26.10 0.01 -3.58
C GLY A 442 26.82 -1.32 -3.52
N LYS A 443 27.39 -1.66 -2.36
CA LYS A 443 27.79 -3.05 -2.07
C LYS A 443 26.59 -3.98 -2.36
N PHE A 444 25.42 -3.55 -1.91
CA PHE A 444 24.12 -4.06 -2.33
C PHE A 444 23.39 -2.98 -3.14
N ARG A 445 22.86 -3.37 -4.30
CA ARG A 445 22.15 -2.52 -5.25
C ARG A 445 20.68 -2.42 -4.84
N GLY A 446 20.07 -1.25 -4.97
CA GLY A 446 18.61 -1.13 -4.83
C GLY A 446 17.86 -1.93 -5.90
N GLY A 447 16.55 -2.04 -5.78
CA GLY A 447 15.69 -2.58 -6.83
C GLY A 447 15.65 -1.67 -8.05
N LEU A 448 15.41 -2.23 -9.21
CA LEU A 448 15.20 -1.47 -10.45
C LEU A 448 13.75 -0.95 -10.49
N GLY A 449 13.59 0.25 -11.04
CA GLY A 449 12.29 0.75 -11.47
C GLY A 449 11.80 0.04 -12.74
N VAL A 450 10.61 0.41 -13.18
CA VAL A 450 9.97 -0.11 -14.39
C VAL A 450 9.77 1.02 -15.39
N THR A 451 10.04 0.75 -16.67
CA THR A 451 9.59 1.60 -17.78
C THR A 451 8.39 0.91 -18.43
N LYS A 452 7.24 1.58 -18.46
CA LYS A 452 6.01 1.11 -19.10
C LYS A 452 5.47 2.18 -20.04
N GLU A 453 5.12 1.79 -21.26
CA GLU A 453 4.66 2.71 -22.30
C GLU A 453 3.27 2.30 -22.81
N TYR A 454 2.32 3.21 -22.71
CA TYR A 454 0.93 3.04 -23.11
C TYR A 454 0.67 3.85 -24.37
N HIS A 455 0.06 3.22 -25.37
CA HIS A 455 -0.52 3.86 -26.54
C HIS A 455 -2.03 3.77 -26.43
N LEU A 456 -2.75 4.87 -26.60
CA LEU A 456 -4.22 4.87 -26.48
C LEU A 456 -4.87 4.85 -27.85
N GLU A 457 -5.92 4.03 -27.98
CA GLU A 457 -6.69 3.84 -29.21
C GLU A 457 -7.94 4.73 -29.26
N GLU A 458 -8.26 5.39 -28.15
CA GLU A 458 -9.34 6.37 -28.02
C GLU A 458 -8.81 7.64 -27.36
N ASP A 459 -9.53 8.76 -27.55
CA ASP A 459 -9.26 9.96 -26.77
C ASP A 459 -9.65 9.68 -25.31
N SER A 460 -8.75 9.99 -24.39
CA SER A 460 -8.91 9.65 -22.98
C SER A 460 -8.55 10.81 -22.07
N LEU A 461 -8.94 10.66 -20.80
CA LEU A 461 -8.52 11.51 -19.69
C LEU A 461 -7.55 10.72 -18.80
N ILE A 462 -6.39 11.30 -18.53
CA ILE A 462 -5.36 10.74 -17.66
C ILE A 462 -5.50 11.38 -16.28
N SER A 463 -5.60 10.54 -15.26
CA SER A 463 -5.30 10.96 -13.89
C SER A 463 -4.11 10.15 -13.38
N LEU A 464 -3.12 10.84 -12.82
CA LEU A 464 -1.87 10.24 -12.37
C LEU A 464 -1.46 10.85 -11.05
N THR A 465 -0.93 10.01 -10.16
CA THR A 465 -0.39 10.42 -8.87
C THR A 465 0.90 9.68 -8.58
N ARG A 466 1.96 10.44 -8.31
CA ARG A 466 3.21 9.91 -7.77
C ARG A 466 3.84 10.86 -6.76
N ASN A 467 4.84 10.37 -6.05
CA ASN A 467 5.65 11.25 -5.21
C ASN A 467 6.40 12.29 -6.09
N GLY A 468 6.71 13.46 -5.53
CA GLY A 468 7.31 14.59 -6.27
C GLY A 468 8.71 14.28 -6.84
N ASP A 469 9.25 15.17 -7.68
CA ASP A 469 10.55 14.96 -8.36
C ASP A 469 11.73 14.77 -7.40
N GLU A 470 11.64 15.36 -6.21
CA GLU A 470 12.64 15.23 -5.14
C GLU A 470 12.43 13.97 -4.28
N ALA A 471 11.33 13.25 -4.48
CA ALA A 471 10.99 12.06 -3.71
C ALA A 471 11.53 10.79 -4.39
N PHE A 472 12.81 10.54 -4.15
CA PHE A 472 13.50 9.31 -4.54
C PHE A 472 14.29 8.72 -3.36
N VAL A 473 14.59 7.43 -3.45
CA VAL A 473 15.24 6.72 -2.35
C VAL A 473 16.73 7.07 -2.30
N LEU A 474 17.12 7.79 -1.26
CA LEU A 474 18.52 8.16 -1.00
C LEU A 474 19.34 6.93 -0.60
N GLY A 475 20.50 6.75 -1.23
CA GLY A 475 21.46 5.72 -0.85
C GLY A 475 22.01 5.96 0.56
N LYS A 476 22.37 4.88 1.27
CA LYS A 476 22.88 4.96 2.65
C LYS A 476 24.22 4.24 2.79
N ILE A 477 25.02 4.67 3.77
CA ILE A 477 26.31 4.05 4.13
C ILE A 477 27.25 3.98 2.89
N GLY A 478 27.27 5.05 2.09
CA GLY A 478 28.11 5.14 0.89
C GLY A 478 27.51 4.55 -0.38
N GLY A 479 26.26 4.06 -0.34
CA GLY A 479 25.47 3.73 -1.52
C GLY A 479 24.97 4.98 -2.25
N HIS A 480 24.69 4.84 -3.55
CA HIS A 480 24.15 5.88 -4.42
C HIS A 480 22.62 5.88 -4.39
N ASN A 481 22.02 7.00 -4.80
CA ASN A 481 20.57 7.18 -4.86
C ASN A 481 19.96 6.39 -6.04
N GLY A 482 18.71 5.96 -5.89
CA GLY A 482 17.91 5.50 -7.02
C GLY A 482 17.49 6.67 -7.92
N THR A 483 17.16 6.40 -9.18
CA THR A 483 16.65 7.43 -10.09
C THR A 483 15.23 7.85 -9.69
N PRO A 484 14.86 9.13 -9.88
CA PRO A 484 13.50 9.60 -9.64
C PRO A 484 12.51 9.04 -10.67
N SER A 485 11.22 9.04 -10.32
CA SER A 485 10.14 8.69 -11.24
C SER A 485 9.93 9.80 -12.27
N LYS A 486 9.55 9.44 -13.51
CA LYS A 486 9.28 10.37 -14.61
C LYS A 486 8.08 9.93 -15.42
N GLN A 487 7.34 10.90 -15.95
CA GLN A 487 6.23 10.69 -16.87
C GLN A 487 6.42 11.56 -18.08
N LEU A 488 6.27 10.97 -19.25
CA LEU A 488 6.51 11.63 -20.52
C LEU A 488 5.31 11.37 -21.43
N ILE A 489 4.72 12.43 -21.99
CA ILE A 489 3.83 12.30 -23.14
C ILE A 489 4.68 12.43 -24.40
N SER A 490 4.54 11.48 -25.31
CA SER A 490 5.05 11.59 -26.67
C SER A 490 3.92 12.10 -27.57
N HIS A 491 4.04 13.34 -28.02
CA HIS A 491 3.09 13.92 -28.96
C HIS A 491 3.35 13.39 -30.39
N LYS A 492 2.40 13.59 -31.30
CA LYS A 492 2.49 13.20 -32.74
C LYS A 492 3.77 13.69 -33.44
N SER A 493 4.44 14.71 -32.92
CA SER A 493 5.72 15.24 -33.39
C SER A 493 6.96 14.46 -32.93
N SER A 494 6.81 13.31 -32.27
CA SER A 494 7.88 12.54 -31.60
C SER A 494 8.62 13.29 -30.48
N LYS A 495 8.18 14.50 -30.11
CA LYS A 495 8.69 15.25 -28.97
C LYS A 495 8.11 14.67 -27.69
N LYS A 496 8.98 14.32 -26.75
CA LYS A 496 8.60 13.93 -25.38
C LYS A 496 8.58 15.14 -24.46
N THR A 497 7.47 15.34 -23.75
CA THR A 497 7.28 16.41 -22.77
C THR A 497 7.03 15.79 -21.39
N PRO A 498 7.67 16.30 -20.32
CA PRO A 498 7.41 15.82 -18.98
C PRO A 498 6.02 16.25 -18.49
N LEU A 499 5.36 15.37 -17.73
CA LEU A 499 4.15 15.69 -16.99
C LEU A 499 4.46 16.03 -15.53
N PRO A 500 3.61 16.87 -14.88
CA PRO A 500 3.66 17.05 -13.44
C PRO A 500 3.51 15.73 -12.66
N SER A 501 3.96 15.72 -11.40
CA SER A 501 3.85 14.56 -10.50
C SER A 501 2.42 14.17 -10.15
N ILE A 502 1.49 15.11 -10.27
CA ILE A 502 0.08 14.90 -10.03
C ILE A 502 -0.70 15.62 -11.12
N ILE A 503 -1.59 14.90 -11.81
CA ILE A 503 -2.52 15.46 -12.80
C ILE A 503 -3.87 14.79 -12.64
N SER A 504 -4.94 15.51 -12.97
CA SER A 504 -6.29 14.96 -12.99
C SER A 504 -7.01 15.35 -14.26
N SER A 505 -7.56 14.35 -14.94
CA SER A 505 -8.33 14.52 -16.18
C SER A 505 -7.58 15.25 -17.29
N GLU A 506 -6.26 15.08 -17.39
CA GLU A 506 -5.46 15.64 -18.49
C GLU A 506 -5.81 14.92 -19.80
N LYS A 507 -6.05 15.68 -20.87
CA LYS A 507 -6.42 15.08 -22.15
C LYS A 507 -5.22 14.43 -22.83
N ILE A 508 -5.44 13.24 -23.36
CA ILE A 508 -4.54 12.55 -24.27
C ILE A 508 -5.33 12.10 -25.49
N THR A 509 -4.75 12.32 -26.66
CA THR A 509 -5.42 12.09 -27.94
C THR A 509 -4.86 10.89 -28.66
N ILE A 510 -5.68 10.29 -29.53
CA ILE A 510 -5.25 9.18 -30.39
C ILE A 510 -3.97 9.54 -31.14
N GLY A 511 -2.97 8.65 -31.06
CA GLY A 511 -1.66 8.82 -31.66
C GLY A 511 -0.58 9.39 -30.73
N GLU A 512 -0.93 9.71 -29.49
CA GLU A 512 0.02 10.03 -28.42
C GLU A 512 0.34 8.79 -27.58
N SER A 513 1.49 8.79 -26.89
CA SER A 513 1.84 7.73 -25.93
C SER A 513 2.25 8.30 -24.57
N LEU A 514 1.92 7.58 -23.50
CA LEU A 514 2.36 7.88 -22.15
C LEU A 514 3.46 6.90 -21.75
N THR A 515 4.66 7.40 -21.48
CA THR A 515 5.74 6.62 -20.87
C THR A 515 5.83 6.93 -19.38
N ILE A 516 5.72 5.91 -18.53
CA ILE A 516 6.01 5.97 -17.10
C ILE A 516 7.36 5.32 -16.85
N GLN A 517 8.26 6.01 -16.16
CA GLN A 517 9.50 5.47 -15.63
C GLN A 517 9.42 5.53 -14.11
N ALA A 518 9.13 4.42 -13.46
CA ALA A 518 9.08 4.34 -12.02
C ALA A 518 10.48 4.46 -11.39
N SER A 519 10.53 4.94 -10.14
CA SER A 519 11.76 5.17 -9.40
C SER A 519 12.55 3.88 -9.14
N GLY A 520 13.87 4.01 -9.05
CA GLY A 520 14.74 2.95 -8.52
C GLY A 520 14.88 3.04 -7.00
N GLY A 521 15.29 1.94 -6.38
CA GLY A 521 15.56 1.88 -4.94
C GLY A 521 16.96 2.39 -4.59
N GLY A 522 17.19 2.79 -3.34
CA GLY A 522 18.50 3.28 -2.89
C GLY A 522 19.50 2.15 -2.66
N GLY A 523 20.78 2.41 -2.95
CA GLY A 523 21.88 1.47 -2.71
C GLY A 523 22.37 1.48 -1.27
N TYR A 524 22.99 0.37 -0.85
CA TYR A 524 23.60 0.20 0.47
C TYR A 524 25.10 -0.08 0.33
N GLY A 525 25.94 0.65 1.07
CA GLY A 525 27.38 0.38 1.11
C GLY A 525 28.12 0.93 -0.12
N ASN A 526 29.46 1.01 -0.04
CA ASN A 526 30.28 1.48 -1.15
C ASN A 526 30.21 0.52 -2.37
N PRO A 527 29.85 0.99 -3.59
CA PRO A 527 29.82 0.16 -4.80
C PRO A 527 31.12 -0.62 -5.08
N LEU A 528 32.28 -0.06 -4.74
CA LEU A 528 33.58 -0.72 -4.97
C LEU A 528 33.77 -1.98 -4.11
N GLN A 529 32.91 -2.21 -3.11
CA GLN A 529 32.90 -3.41 -2.27
C GLN A 529 31.94 -4.50 -2.76
N ARG A 530 31.16 -4.25 -3.82
CA ARG A 530 30.26 -5.28 -4.40
C ARG A 530 31.08 -6.45 -4.94
N ASN A 531 30.56 -7.66 -4.77
CA ASN A 531 31.15 -8.87 -5.37
C ASN A 531 31.16 -8.72 -6.90
N ILE A 532 32.32 -8.93 -7.53
CA ILE A 532 32.51 -8.76 -8.98
C ILE A 532 31.61 -9.70 -9.79
N HIS A 533 31.30 -10.90 -9.27
CA HIS A 533 30.41 -11.85 -9.95
C HIS A 533 28.96 -11.40 -9.93
N LEU A 534 28.51 -10.71 -8.86
CA LEU A 534 27.18 -10.10 -8.85
C LEU A 534 27.08 -8.94 -9.85
N VAL A 535 28.17 -8.18 -10.06
CA VAL A 535 28.23 -7.14 -11.10
C VAL A 535 28.15 -7.76 -12.49
N GLN A 536 28.87 -8.85 -12.74
CA GLN A 536 28.80 -9.60 -13.98
C GLN A 536 27.39 -10.14 -14.25
N GLU A 537 26.74 -10.69 -13.22
CA GLU A 537 25.36 -11.15 -13.29
C GLU A 537 24.38 -10.01 -13.59
N ASP A 538 24.51 -8.87 -12.89
CA ASP A 538 23.69 -7.68 -13.14
C ASP A 538 23.81 -7.22 -14.61
N VAL A 539 25.02 -7.20 -15.19
CA VAL A 539 25.22 -6.86 -16.61
C VAL A 539 24.60 -7.92 -17.52
N SER A 540 24.75 -9.21 -17.20
CA SER A 540 24.18 -10.30 -18.00
C SER A 540 22.67 -10.26 -18.08
N ARG A 541 22.02 -9.81 -16.99
CA ARG A 541 20.56 -9.69 -16.88
C ARG A 541 20.04 -8.33 -17.38
N GLY A 542 20.91 -7.44 -17.85
CA GLY A 542 20.53 -6.10 -18.29
C GLY A 542 20.09 -5.18 -17.15
N TYR A 543 20.45 -5.47 -15.90
CA TYR A 543 20.11 -4.64 -14.75
C TYR A 543 20.97 -3.38 -14.70
N ILE A 544 22.25 -3.52 -15.07
CA ILE A 544 23.18 -2.40 -15.19
C ILE A 544 23.89 -2.46 -16.54
N SER A 545 24.29 -1.31 -17.06
CA SER A 545 25.10 -1.21 -18.26
C SER A 545 26.57 -1.57 -18.00
N ARG A 546 27.30 -1.90 -19.08
CA ARG A 546 28.77 -2.08 -19.03
C ARG A 546 29.50 -0.81 -18.58
N SER A 547 28.97 0.37 -18.95
CA SER A 547 29.47 1.67 -18.48
C SER A 547 29.35 1.78 -16.96
N THR A 548 28.18 1.46 -16.40
CA THR A 548 27.97 1.45 -14.94
C THR A 548 28.89 0.46 -14.24
N ALA A 549 29.07 -0.75 -14.78
CA ALA A 549 30.00 -1.74 -14.25
C ALA A 549 31.43 -1.19 -14.12
N LEU A 550 31.91 -0.46 -15.13
CA LEU A 550 33.23 0.16 -15.14
C LEU A 550 33.30 1.38 -14.21
N GLU A 551 32.43 2.36 -14.41
CA GLU A 551 32.53 3.69 -13.80
C GLU A 551 32.12 3.71 -12.32
N THR A 552 31.16 2.87 -11.94
CA THR A 552 30.63 2.83 -10.58
C THR A 552 31.22 1.68 -9.77
N TYR A 553 31.30 0.48 -10.33
CA TYR A 553 31.76 -0.72 -9.62
C TYR A 553 33.25 -1.04 -9.83
N GLY A 554 33.91 -0.36 -10.78
CA GLY A 554 35.31 -0.60 -11.14
C GLY A 554 35.56 -1.96 -11.76
N VAL A 555 34.54 -2.62 -12.32
CA VAL A 555 34.63 -3.95 -12.93
C VAL A 555 34.92 -3.83 -14.41
N VAL A 556 35.99 -4.48 -14.85
CA VAL A 556 36.47 -4.45 -16.23
C VAL A 556 36.23 -5.82 -16.86
N PHE A 557 35.58 -5.85 -18.01
CA PHE A 557 35.43 -7.07 -18.82
C PHE A 557 36.58 -7.20 -19.82
N LYS A 558 37.02 -8.43 -20.14
CA LYS A 558 38.16 -8.68 -21.03
C LYS A 558 37.97 -8.11 -22.44
N ASN A 559 36.74 -8.08 -22.95
CA ASN A 559 36.39 -7.44 -24.21
C ASN A 559 34.89 -7.09 -24.26
N ASN A 560 34.48 -6.34 -25.30
CA ASN A 560 33.10 -5.86 -25.46
C ASN A 560 32.07 -6.96 -25.76
N LYS A 561 32.51 -8.16 -26.19
CA LYS A 561 31.63 -9.26 -26.59
C LYS A 561 31.49 -10.35 -25.53
N SER A 562 32.37 -10.37 -24.53
CA SER A 562 32.37 -11.35 -23.44
C SER A 562 32.02 -10.69 -22.13
N LEU A 563 31.40 -11.44 -21.23
CA LEU A 563 31.17 -11.02 -19.85
C LEU A 563 32.26 -11.55 -18.91
N GLU A 564 33.37 -12.06 -19.45
CA GLU A 564 34.48 -12.54 -18.62
C GLU A 564 35.21 -11.35 -17.97
N ILE A 565 35.39 -11.41 -16.65
CA ILE A 565 35.98 -10.33 -15.86
C ILE A 565 37.51 -10.38 -15.99
N ASP A 566 38.15 -9.23 -16.19
CA ASP A 566 39.59 -9.06 -15.99
C ASP A 566 39.85 -8.63 -14.54
N GLU A 567 40.23 -9.58 -13.69
CA GLU A 567 40.46 -9.32 -12.26
C GLU A 567 41.62 -8.34 -12.01
N LYS A 568 42.66 -8.37 -12.84
CA LYS A 568 43.83 -7.50 -12.68
C LYS A 568 43.47 -6.05 -12.99
N LEU A 569 42.79 -5.83 -14.11
CA LEU A 569 42.30 -4.50 -14.50
C LEU A 569 41.22 -4.00 -13.54
N THR A 570 40.32 -4.88 -13.09
CA THR A 570 39.30 -4.56 -12.07
C THR A 570 39.94 -4.08 -10.78
N LYS A 571 40.98 -4.75 -10.27
CA LYS A 571 41.70 -4.31 -9.07
C LYS A 571 42.35 -2.94 -9.26
N LYS A 572 42.97 -2.69 -10.43
CA LYS A 572 43.59 -1.41 -10.77
C LYS A 572 42.55 -0.28 -10.87
N GLU A 573 41.42 -0.53 -11.52
CA GLU A 573 40.36 0.46 -11.69
C GLU A 573 39.69 0.79 -10.35
N ARG A 574 39.40 -0.22 -9.50
CA ARG A 574 38.91 0.03 -8.13
C ARG A 574 39.88 0.87 -7.30
N GLN A 575 41.19 0.64 -7.40
CA GLN A 575 42.19 1.48 -6.73
C GLN A 575 42.18 2.92 -7.24
N LYS A 576 42.05 3.11 -8.56
CA LYS A 576 41.97 4.43 -9.19
C LYS A 576 40.69 5.18 -8.76
N LEU A 577 39.54 4.53 -8.81
CA LEU A 577 38.25 5.10 -8.37
C LEU A 577 38.26 5.42 -6.86
N SER A 578 38.87 4.56 -6.04
CA SER A 578 39.02 4.83 -4.60
C SER A 578 39.91 6.04 -4.31
N LYS A 579 40.94 6.31 -5.13
CA LYS A 579 41.78 7.49 -4.99
C LYS A 579 41.07 8.78 -5.43
N LYS A 580 40.18 8.70 -6.43
CA LYS A 580 39.39 9.85 -6.91
C LYS A 580 38.30 10.30 -5.92
N LYS A 581 37.87 9.39 -5.02
CA LYS A 581 36.89 9.67 -3.95
C LYS A 581 37.51 10.22 -2.66
N LYS A 582 38.84 10.12 -2.49
CA LYS A 582 39.58 10.77 -1.39
C LYS A 582 40.01 12.15 -1.85
#